data_AF-A0A661KPQ0-F1
#
_entry.id   AF-A0A661KPQ0-F1
#
_cell.length_a   1.000
_cell.length_b   1.000
_cell.length_c   1.000
_cell.angle_alpha   90.00
_cell.angle_beta   90.00
_cell.angle_gamma   90.00
#
_symmetry.space_group_name_H-M   'P 1'
#
loop_
_entity.id
_entity.type
_entity.pdbx_description
1 polymer ?
#
loop_
_entity_poly.entity_id
_entity_poly.type
_entity_poly.pdbx_seq_one_letter_code
_entity_poly.pdbx_strand_id
1 'polypeptide(L)'
;MKGISDSSLWDKHYYWLSLRMVKGIGNALFLSLIDRFGSPDRVFEAGEDALVDAGIRKEIAHRIAKKEFVSDPEKELDKLRNIGARIITYDDEEYPELLKEIDYPPVLLYAMGKRIPGDQLHISIVGSRNA
;
A
#
# COMPACT_ATOMS: atom_id res chain seq x y z
N MET A 1 2.55 30.10 4.19
CA MET A 1 3.00 28.70 4.19
C MET A 1 2.50 28.08 2.89
N LYS A 2 3.37 28.04 1.87
CA LYS A 2 3.09 27.45 0.53
C LYS A 2 3.21 25.93 0.68
N GLY A 3 2.37 25.07 0.13
CA GLY A 3 1.20 25.26 -0.72
C GLY A 3 0.48 23.92 -0.79
N ILE A 4 -0.85 23.98 -0.81
CA ILE A 4 -1.71 22.89 -1.26
C ILE A 4 -1.48 22.85 -2.77
N SER A 5 -0.54 22.03 -3.25
CA SER A 5 -0.33 21.83 -4.70
C SER A 5 -1.08 20.57 -5.13
N ASP A 6 -2.04 20.78 -6.01
CA ASP A 6 -2.57 19.82 -6.98
C ASP A 6 -2.79 18.38 -6.48
N SER A 7 -4.04 18.02 -6.21
CA SER A 7 -4.43 16.60 -6.06
C SER A 7 -4.16 15.77 -7.34
N SER A 8 -3.81 16.43 -8.45
CA SER A 8 -3.50 15.83 -9.75
C SER A 8 -2.07 15.29 -9.90
N LEU A 9 -1.18 15.46 -8.91
CA LEU A 9 0.25 15.07 -9.01
C LEU A 9 0.68 13.92 -8.10
N TRP A 10 -0.23 13.34 -7.32
CA TRP A 10 0.09 12.19 -6.48
C TRP A 10 0.28 10.94 -7.32
N ASP A 11 1.50 10.39 -7.29
CA ASP A 11 1.80 9.08 -7.89
C ASP A 11 1.01 7.98 -7.17
N LYS A 12 0.62 6.94 -7.90
CA LYS A 12 -0.02 5.71 -7.41
C LYS A 12 0.62 5.23 -6.09
N HIS A 13 1.95 5.20 -6.02
CA HIS A 13 2.68 4.75 -4.82
C HIS A 13 2.33 5.54 -3.56
N TYR A 14 2.06 6.85 -3.68
CA TYR A 14 1.68 7.69 -2.54
C TYR A 14 0.37 7.22 -1.93
N TYR A 15 -0.66 6.99 -2.73
CA TYR A 15 -1.96 6.60 -2.20
C TYR A 15 -1.94 5.19 -1.61
N TRP A 16 -1.24 4.27 -2.26
CA TRP A 16 -1.05 2.91 -1.74
C TRP A 16 -0.31 2.91 -0.40
N LEU A 17 0.80 3.65 -0.31
CA LEU A 17 1.56 3.79 0.94
C LEU A 17 0.73 4.48 2.03
N SER A 18 0.09 5.60 1.70
CA SER A 18 -0.72 6.40 2.64
C SER A 18 -1.84 5.57 3.26
N LEU A 19 -2.59 4.82 2.45
CA LEU A 19 -3.67 3.99 2.97
C LEU A 19 -3.14 2.88 3.89
N ARG A 20 -1.99 2.29 3.55
CA ARG A 20 -1.33 1.27 4.38
C ARG A 20 -0.76 1.84 5.68
N MET A 21 -0.55 3.16 5.76
CA MET A 21 -0.11 3.88 6.95
C MET A 21 -1.26 4.33 7.85
N VAL A 22 -2.52 4.09 7.48
CA VAL A 22 -3.65 4.32 8.40
C VAL A 22 -3.67 3.22 9.47
N LYS A 23 -3.64 3.63 10.74
CA LYS A 23 -3.64 2.68 11.86
C LYS A 23 -4.91 1.83 11.89
N GLY A 24 -4.73 0.51 11.82
CA GLY A 24 -5.83 -0.46 11.81
C GLY A 24 -6.10 -1.09 10.44
N ILE A 25 -5.39 -0.67 9.39
CA ILE A 25 -5.48 -1.26 8.05
C ILE A 25 -4.38 -2.31 7.87
N GLY A 26 -4.78 -3.58 7.88
CA GLY A 26 -3.96 -4.72 7.46
C GLY A 26 -4.22 -5.11 5.99
N ASN A 27 -3.51 -6.13 5.49
CA ASN A 27 -3.59 -6.54 4.08
C ASN A 27 -5.02 -6.91 3.64
N ALA A 28 -5.73 -7.73 4.43
CA ALA A 28 -7.09 -8.17 4.09
C ALA A 28 -8.08 -6.99 3.97
N LEU A 29 -8.06 -6.08 4.96
CA LEU A 29 -8.92 -4.89 4.92
C LEU A 29 -8.54 -3.96 3.76
N PHE A 30 -7.23 -3.77 3.52
CA PHE A 30 -6.77 -2.97 2.40
C PHE A 30 -7.31 -3.52 1.07
N LEU A 31 -7.14 -4.81 0.80
CA LEU A 31 -7.62 -5.43 -0.43
C LEU A 31 -9.14 -5.35 -0.56
N SER A 32 -9.88 -5.55 0.54
CA SER A 32 -11.34 -5.37 0.55
C SER A 32 -11.75 -3.93 0.22
N LEU A 33 -11.00 -2.92 0.67
CA LEU A 33 -11.23 -1.53 0.29
C LEU A 33 -10.95 -1.30 -1.20
N ILE A 34 -9.88 -1.88 -1.76
CA ILE A 34 -9.58 -1.75 -3.19
C ILE A 34 -10.62 -2.47 -4.05
N ASP A 35 -11.06 -3.66 -3.65
CA ASP A 35 -12.14 -4.39 -4.33
C ASP A 35 -13.44 -3.56 -4.35
N ARG A 36 -13.77 -2.90 -3.23
CA ARG A 36 -15.00 -2.12 -3.10
C ARG A 36 -14.95 -0.77 -3.82
N PHE A 37 -13.85 -0.03 -3.70
CA PHE A 37 -13.74 1.37 -4.15
C PHE A 37 -12.89 1.54 -5.41
N GLY A 38 -12.18 0.49 -5.84
CA GLY A 38 -11.37 0.41 -7.06
C GLY A 38 -9.90 0.80 -6.89
N SER A 39 -9.59 1.78 -6.04
CA SER A 39 -8.22 2.25 -5.84
C SER A 39 -8.05 3.03 -4.52
N PRO A 40 -6.82 3.16 -3.96
CA PRO A 40 -6.65 3.82 -2.67
C PRO A 40 -6.99 5.33 -2.68
N ASP A 41 -6.81 6.02 -3.80
CA ASP A 41 -7.25 7.42 -3.98
C ASP A 41 -8.78 7.54 -3.83
N ARG A 42 -9.54 6.64 -4.47
CA ARG A 42 -11.00 6.60 -4.34
C ARG A 42 -11.47 6.26 -2.94
N VAL A 43 -10.71 5.45 -2.20
CA VAL A 43 -10.98 5.18 -0.77
C VAL A 43 -10.90 6.47 0.06
N PHE A 44 -9.94 7.34 -0.23
CA PHE A 44 -9.83 8.65 0.45
C PHE A 44 -10.94 9.63 0.01
N GLU A 45 -11.45 9.50 -1.22
CA GLU A 45 -12.53 10.35 -1.74
C GLU A 45 -13.93 9.90 -1.29
N ALA A 46 -14.10 8.63 -0.90
CA ALA A 46 -15.40 8.06 -0.52
C ALA A 46 -16.07 8.78 0.67
N GLY A 47 -15.29 9.36 1.58
CA GLY A 47 -15.79 10.00 2.80
C GLY A 47 -16.13 9.00 3.92
N GLU A 48 -16.26 9.51 5.14
CA GLU A 48 -16.44 8.68 6.35
C GLU A 48 -17.73 7.84 6.30
N ASP A 49 -18.86 8.44 5.92
CA ASP A 49 -20.17 7.76 5.93
C ASP A 49 -20.19 6.57 4.94
N ALA A 50 -19.70 6.76 3.71
CA ALA A 50 -19.66 5.70 2.72
C ALA A 50 -18.74 4.52 3.13
N LEU A 51 -17.65 4.81 3.85
CA LEU A 51 -16.78 3.78 4.42
C LEU A 51 -17.50 3.00 5.53
N VAL A 52 -18.22 3.69 6.41
CA VAL A 52 -19.02 3.04 7.45
C VAL A 52 -20.11 2.15 6.85
N ASP A 53 -20.82 2.64 5.83
CA ASP A 53 -21.85 1.88 5.10
C ASP A 53 -21.27 0.67 4.36
N ALA A 54 -20.00 0.74 3.96
CA ALA A 54 -19.25 -0.40 3.42
C ALA A 54 -18.80 -1.42 4.48
N GLY A 55 -19.18 -1.24 5.75
CA GLY A 55 -18.86 -2.15 6.85
C GLY A 55 -17.52 -1.84 7.54
N ILE A 56 -16.89 -0.70 7.24
CA ILE A 56 -15.66 -0.29 7.91
C ILE A 56 -16.00 0.25 9.30
N ARG A 57 -15.25 -0.19 10.31
CA ARG A 57 -15.38 0.33 11.67
C ARG A 57 -15.24 1.85 11.67
N LYS A 58 -16.16 2.54 12.36
CA LYS A 58 -16.23 4.00 12.43
C LYS A 58 -14.88 4.64 12.76
N GLU A 59 -14.12 4.09 13.70
CA GLU A 59 -12.81 4.63 14.06
C GLU A 59 -11.79 4.57 12.90
N ILE A 60 -11.83 3.53 12.08
CA ILE A 60 -10.94 3.38 10.92
C ILE A 60 -11.43 4.27 9.78
N ALA A 61 -12.74 4.29 9.50
CA ALA A 61 -13.34 5.16 8.50
C ALA A 61 -13.01 6.64 8.76
N HIS A 62 -13.09 7.07 10.02
CA HIS A 62 -12.71 8.41 10.45
C HIS A 62 -11.24 8.72 10.12
N ARG A 63 -10.31 7.82 10.47
CA ARG A 63 -8.88 8.01 10.19
C ARG A 63 -8.60 8.07 8.69
N ILE A 64 -9.25 7.25 7.88
CA ILE A 64 -9.14 7.29 6.42
C ILE A 64 -9.60 8.67 5.92
N ALA A 65 -10.81 9.09 6.29
CA ALA A 65 -11.39 10.36 5.83
C ALA A 65 -10.59 11.59 6.29
N LYS A 66 -9.97 11.52 7.48
CA LYS A 66 -9.09 12.57 8.01
C LYS A 66 -7.65 12.47 7.52
N LYS A 67 -7.30 11.45 6.73
CA LYS A 67 -5.92 11.18 6.29
C LYS A 67 -4.95 11.11 7.49
N GLU A 68 -5.40 10.45 8.57
CA GLU A 68 -4.62 10.25 9.80
C GLU A 68 -3.65 9.08 9.63
N PHE A 69 -2.41 9.41 9.28
CA PHE A 69 -1.35 8.45 9.03
C PHE A 69 -0.43 8.29 10.25
N VAL A 70 0.11 7.08 10.46
CA VAL A 70 1.08 6.82 11.55
C VAL A 70 2.43 7.53 11.34
N SER A 71 2.73 7.92 10.11
CA SER A 71 3.84 8.80 9.76
C SER A 71 3.57 9.48 8.42
N ASP A 72 4.38 10.47 8.08
CA ASP A 72 4.28 11.28 6.85
C ASP A 72 4.62 10.43 5.60
N PRO A 73 3.65 10.16 4.70
CA PRO A 73 3.88 9.30 3.53
C PRO A 73 4.84 9.91 2.51
N GLU A 74 4.88 11.25 2.38
CA GLU A 74 5.80 11.92 1.45
C GLU A 74 7.23 11.72 1.89
N LYS A 75 7.50 11.97 3.18
CA LYS A 75 8.84 11.75 3.75
C LYS A 75 9.26 10.31 3.67
N GLU A 76 8.32 9.37 3.80
CA GLU A 76 8.64 7.95 3.69
C GLU A 76 9.01 7.57 2.25
N LEU A 77 8.28 8.05 1.25
CA LEU A 77 8.68 7.88 -0.16
C LEU A 77 10.04 8.51 -0.47
N ASP A 78 10.31 9.71 0.05
CA ASP A 78 11.59 10.37 -0.15
C ASP A 78 12.77 9.59 0.46
N LYS A 79 12.59 9.01 1.66
CA LYS A 79 13.62 8.12 2.25
C LYS A 79 13.93 6.93 1.36
N LEU A 80 12.91 6.28 0.80
CA LEU A 80 13.09 5.13 -0.08
C LEU A 80 13.87 5.51 -1.32
N ARG A 81 13.50 6.63 -1.97
CA ARG A 81 14.22 7.17 -3.13
C ARG A 81 15.69 7.44 -2.80
N ASN A 82 15.97 8.05 -1.64
CA ASN A 82 17.33 8.39 -1.22
C ASN A 82 18.23 7.18 -1.00
N ILE A 83 17.68 6.04 -0.58
CA ILE A 83 18.43 4.78 -0.40
C ILE A 83 18.40 3.86 -1.63
N GLY A 84 17.80 4.31 -2.74
CA GLY A 84 17.63 3.49 -3.95
C GLY A 84 16.65 2.32 -3.80
N ALA A 85 15.75 2.41 -2.82
CA ALA A 85 14.63 1.48 -2.65
C ALA A 85 13.39 1.98 -3.41
N ARG A 86 12.49 1.05 -3.73
CA ARG A 86 11.20 1.34 -4.36
C ARG A 86 10.08 0.56 -3.66
N ILE A 87 8.87 1.02 -3.87
CA ILE A 87 7.65 0.29 -3.51
C ILE A 87 7.19 -0.47 -4.75
N ILE A 88 6.73 -1.71 -4.54
CA ILE A 88 5.95 -2.49 -5.50
C ILE A 88 4.58 -2.71 -4.84
N THR A 89 3.54 -2.25 -5.50
CA THR A 89 2.14 -2.35 -5.07
C THR A 89 1.53 -3.65 -5.57
N TYR A 90 0.47 -4.13 -4.92
CA TYR A 90 -0.21 -5.38 -5.29
C TYR A 90 -0.72 -5.40 -6.75
N ASP A 91 -1.05 -4.24 -7.31
CA ASP A 91 -1.51 -4.08 -8.69
C ASP A 91 -0.39 -3.67 -9.68
N ASP A 92 0.89 -3.69 -9.26
CA ASP A 92 2.01 -3.52 -10.19
C ASP A 92 2.28 -4.80 -10.98
N GLU A 93 2.69 -4.64 -12.24
CA GLU A 93 3.18 -5.74 -13.09
C GLU A 93 4.42 -6.43 -12.51
N GLU A 94 5.23 -5.71 -11.72
CA GLU A 94 6.40 -6.29 -11.04
C GLU A 94 6.03 -7.14 -9.82
N TYR A 95 4.78 -7.11 -9.36
CA TYR A 95 4.37 -7.88 -8.19
C TYR A 95 4.38 -9.39 -8.51
N PRO A 96 5.05 -10.23 -7.70
CA PRO A 96 5.12 -11.66 -7.99
C PRO A 96 3.74 -12.35 -7.94
N GLU A 97 3.30 -12.94 -9.05
CA GLU A 97 1.97 -13.57 -9.16
C GLU A 97 1.75 -14.68 -8.13
N LEU A 98 2.73 -15.56 -7.91
CA LEU A 98 2.64 -16.60 -6.87
C LEU A 98 2.46 -16.03 -5.46
N LEU A 99 2.95 -14.81 -5.21
CA LEU A 99 2.75 -14.17 -3.92
C LEU A 99 1.32 -13.66 -3.76
N LYS A 100 0.58 -13.38 -4.85
CA LYS A 100 -0.84 -13.03 -4.79
C LYS A 100 -1.73 -14.20 -4.37
N GLU A 101 -1.26 -15.44 -4.55
CA GLU A 101 -2.02 -16.67 -4.28
C GLU A 101 -2.08 -17.07 -2.80
N ILE A 102 -1.29 -16.45 -1.93
CA ILE A 102 -1.33 -16.75 -0.48
C ILE A 102 -2.54 -16.09 0.18
N ASP A 103 -2.97 -16.58 1.35
CA ASP A 103 -4.18 -16.11 2.04
C ASP A 103 -4.21 -14.60 2.34
N TYR A 104 -3.05 -14.02 2.69
CA TYR A 104 -2.92 -12.62 3.09
C TYR A 104 -1.75 -11.94 2.39
N PRO A 105 -1.83 -11.75 1.06
CA PRO A 105 -0.70 -11.26 0.28
C PRO A 105 -0.31 -9.85 0.74
N PRO A 106 0.98 -9.52 0.86
CA PRO A 106 1.41 -8.17 1.19
C PRO A 106 0.91 -7.16 0.16
N VAL A 107 0.21 -6.11 0.59
CA VAL A 107 -0.29 -5.09 -0.36
C VAL A 107 0.81 -4.16 -0.88
N LEU A 108 1.95 -4.13 -0.19
CA LEU A 108 3.15 -3.39 -0.55
C LEU A 108 4.37 -4.25 -0.28
N LEU A 109 5.33 -4.23 -1.22
CA LEU A 109 6.68 -4.74 -1.05
C LEU A 109 7.66 -3.58 -1.13
N TYR A 110 8.68 -3.61 -0.27
CA TYR A 110 9.83 -2.73 -0.38
C TYR A 110 10.96 -3.51 -1.05
N ALA A 111 11.45 -3.01 -2.17
CA ALA A 111 12.47 -3.68 -2.97
C ALA A 111 13.67 -2.77 -3.20
N MET A 112 14.87 -3.35 -3.21
CA MET A 112 16.12 -2.68 -3.53
C MET A 112 16.91 -3.55 -4.51
N GLY A 113 17.57 -2.92 -5.48
CA GLY A 113 18.30 -3.62 -6.54
C GLY A 113 17.45 -3.84 -7.81
N LYS A 114 17.74 -4.90 -8.55
CA LYS A 114 17.13 -5.17 -9.87
C LYS A 114 15.63 -5.46 -9.77
N ARG A 115 14.92 -5.33 -10.89
CA ARG A 115 13.51 -5.71 -10.99
C ARG A 115 13.31 -7.20 -10.80
N ILE A 116 12.21 -7.59 -10.18
CA ILE A 116 11.82 -8.99 -10.03
C ILE A 116 11.30 -9.47 -11.40
N PRO A 117 11.94 -10.47 -12.05
CA PRO A 117 11.45 -11.00 -13.32
C PRO A 117 10.16 -11.80 -13.09
N GLY A 118 9.06 -11.41 -13.72
CA GLY A 118 7.76 -12.09 -13.53
C GLY A 118 7.67 -13.50 -14.11
N ASP A 119 8.52 -13.83 -15.10
CA ASP A 119 8.47 -15.06 -15.89
C ASP A 119 9.51 -16.13 -15.48
N GLN A 120 10.20 -15.92 -14.35
CA GLN A 120 11.25 -16.83 -13.90
C GLN A 120 10.79 -17.79 -12.78
N LEU A 121 11.37 -18.99 -12.79
CA LEU A 121 11.21 -19.94 -11.70
C LEU A 121 11.95 -19.42 -10.46
N HIS A 122 11.22 -19.22 -9.36
CA HIS A 122 11.77 -18.85 -8.07
C HIS A 122 11.80 -20.06 -7.15
N ILE A 123 12.97 -20.43 -6.62
CA ILE A 123 13.13 -21.54 -5.66
C ILE A 123 13.62 -20.97 -4.34
N SER A 124 12.87 -21.23 -3.25
CA SER A 124 13.30 -20.89 -1.90
C SER A 124 14.22 -21.97 -1.33
N ILE A 125 15.41 -21.59 -0.85
CA ILE A 125 16.29 -22.46 -0.06
C ILE A 125 16.34 -21.90 1.36
N VAL A 126 15.96 -22.72 2.34
CA VAL A 126 15.97 -22.38 3.77
C VAL A 126 16.75 -23.45 4.55
N GLY A 127 17.34 -23.08 5.68
CA GLY A 127 18.16 -23.99 6.50
C GLY A 127 18.31 -23.52 7.95
N SER A 128 18.97 -24.33 8.78
CA SER A 128 19.29 -23.96 10.16
C SER A 128 20.24 -22.76 10.18
N ARG A 129 19.96 -21.77 11.04
CA ARG A 129 20.84 -20.60 11.23
C ARG A 129 22.19 -20.95 11.85
N ASN A 130 22.30 -22.13 12.48
CA ASN A 130 23.49 -22.63 13.17
C ASN A 130 24.06 -23.89 12.50
N ALA A 131 23.82 -24.07 11.20
CA ALA A 131 24.45 -25.14 10.43
C ALA A 131 25.95 -24.86 10.21
#